data_AF-A0A956RHD8-F1
#
_entry.id   AF-A0A956RHD8-F1
#
_cell.length_a   1.000
_cell.length_b   1.000
_cell.length_c   1.000
_cell.angle_alpha   90.00
_cell.angle_beta   90.00
_cell.angle_gamma   90.00
#
_symmetry.space_group_name_H-M   'P 1'
#
loop_
_entity.id
_entity.type
_entity.pdbx_description
1 polymer ?
#
loop_
_entity_poly.entity_id
_entity_poly.type
_entity_poly.pdbx_seq_one_letter_code
_entity_poly.pdbx_strand_id
1 'polypeptide(L)'
;DDCLIGMGSILLDNAVVEPWAFVAAGTLVPPGKVVRAGTLVMGNPMRVVRECTEKDREWIVHSWRSYVKRAREYLERDHARERGRDRER
;
A
#
# COMPACT_ATOMS: atom_id res chain seq x y z
N ASP A 1 -6.87 7.17 3.74
CA ASP A 1 -5.49 7.33 4.24
C ASP A 1 -5.09 6.18 5.13
N ASP A 2 -3.80 5.89 5.26
CA ASP A 2 -3.28 4.75 6.03
C ASP A 2 -4.02 3.44 5.74
N CYS A 3 -4.12 3.05 4.47
CA CYS A 3 -4.62 1.75 4.06
C CYS A 3 -3.49 0.91 3.45
N LEU A 4 -3.64 -0.41 3.46
CA LEU A 4 -2.69 -1.30 2.81
C LEU A 4 -3.41 -2.13 1.76
N ILE A 5 -2.87 -2.06 0.54
CA ILE A 5 -3.30 -2.89 -0.58
C ILE A 5 -2.24 -3.97 -0.80
N GLY A 6 -2.61 -5.20 -0.47
CA GLY A 6 -1.75 -6.36 -0.61
C GLY A 6 -1.35 -6.60 -2.07
N MET A 7 -0.17 -7.19 -2.25
CA MET A 7 0.36 -7.52 -3.56
C MET A 7 -0.63 -8.35 -4.40
N GLY A 8 -0.72 -8.03 -5.69
CA GLY A 8 -1.58 -8.75 -6.64
C GLY A 8 -3.09 -8.55 -6.43
N SER A 9 -3.50 -7.61 -5.58
CA SER A 9 -4.90 -7.24 -5.46
C SER A 9 -5.37 -6.41 -6.64
N ILE A 10 -6.64 -6.57 -7.01
CA ILE A 10 -7.30 -5.91 -8.14
C ILE A 10 -8.50 -5.15 -7.59
N LEU A 11 -8.51 -3.83 -7.76
CA LEU A 11 -9.62 -2.97 -7.38
C LEU A 11 -10.32 -2.50 -8.65
N LEU A 12 -11.63 -2.74 -8.73
CA LEU A 12 -12.43 -2.37 -9.89
C LEU A 12 -13.07 -0.98 -9.71
N ASP A 13 -13.72 -0.49 -10.77
CA ASP A 13 -14.20 0.89 -10.88
C ASP A 13 -15.06 1.33 -9.69
N ASN A 14 -14.81 2.55 -9.21
CA ASN A 14 -15.52 3.16 -8.08
C ASN A 14 -15.42 2.38 -6.76
N ALA A 15 -14.48 1.45 -6.61
CA ALA A 15 -14.17 0.86 -5.32
C ALA A 15 -13.56 1.92 -4.39
N VAL A 16 -13.99 1.93 -3.13
CA VAL A 16 -13.49 2.84 -2.10
C VAL A 16 -12.82 2.04 -1.01
N VAL A 17 -11.59 2.41 -0.64
CA VAL A 17 -10.87 1.84 0.49
C VAL A 17 -10.77 2.91 1.56
N GLU A 18 -11.52 2.71 2.65
CA GLU A 18 -11.57 3.66 3.76
C GLU A 18 -10.30 3.57 4.64
N PRO A 19 -10.09 4.54 5.55
CA PRO A 19 -8.87 4.56 6.35
C PRO A 19 -8.65 3.32 7.20
N TRP A 20 -7.39 2.92 7.39
CA TRP A 20 -7.01 1.74 8.18
C TRP A 20 -7.51 0.39 7.64
N ALA A 21 -8.10 0.38 6.45
CA ALA A 21 -8.47 -0.85 5.78
C ALA A 21 -7.24 -1.64 5.33
N PHE A 22 -7.34 -2.96 5.42
CA PHE A 22 -6.32 -3.91 4.99
C PHE A 22 -6.91 -4.84 3.93
N VAL A 23 -6.46 -4.68 2.69
CA VAL A 23 -6.79 -5.58 1.59
C VAL A 23 -5.70 -6.64 1.50
N ALA A 24 -6.01 -7.91 1.80
CA ALA A 24 -5.04 -8.99 1.74
C ALA A 24 -4.53 -9.22 0.30
N ALA A 25 -3.40 -9.90 0.14
CA ALA A 25 -2.83 -10.20 -1.18
C ALA A 25 -3.81 -11.01 -2.06
N GLY A 26 -3.79 -10.76 -3.38
CA GLY A 26 -4.63 -11.48 -4.35
C GLY A 26 -6.14 -11.22 -4.23
N THR A 27 -6.54 -10.12 -3.60
CA THR A 27 -7.97 -9.82 -3.36
C THR A 27 -8.58 -9.08 -4.55
N LEU A 28 -9.77 -9.49 -5.00
CA LEU A 28 -10.56 -8.75 -6.00
C LEU A 28 -11.64 -7.94 -5.29
N VAL A 29 -11.55 -6.61 -5.35
CA VAL A 29 -12.61 -5.69 -4.87
C VAL A 29 -13.55 -5.37 -6.03
N PRO A 30 -14.84 -5.79 -5.98
CA PRO A 30 -15.80 -5.54 -7.05
C PRO A 30 -16.09 -4.05 -7.29
N PRO A 31 -16.69 -3.69 -8.44
CA PRO A 31 -17.01 -2.29 -8.74
C PRO A 31 -17.97 -1.69 -7.70
N GLY A 32 -17.75 -0.43 -7.34
CA GLY A 32 -18.59 0.31 -6.39
C GLY A 32 -18.57 -0.20 -4.94
N LYS A 33 -17.72 -1.20 -4.61
CA LYS A 33 -17.64 -1.72 -3.25
C LYS A 33 -16.79 -0.83 -2.34
N VAL A 34 -17.27 -0.68 -1.11
CA VAL A 34 -16.55 0.00 -0.04
C VAL A 34 -15.90 -1.05 0.88
N VAL A 35 -14.58 -1.00 0.99
CA VAL A 35 -13.83 -1.67 2.05
C VAL A 35 -13.84 -0.74 3.26
N ARG A 36 -14.57 -1.15 4.31
CA ARG A 36 -14.86 -0.29 5.46
C ARG A 36 -13.61 0.00 6.28
N ALA A 37 -13.61 1.14 6.95
CA ALA A 37 -12.50 1.61 7.74
C ALA A 37 -12.10 0.57 8.80
N GLY A 38 -10.80 0.32 8.93
CA GLY A 38 -10.30 -0.62 9.94
C GLY A 38 -10.71 -2.08 9.71
N THR A 39 -11.15 -2.48 8.52
CA THR A 39 -11.47 -3.89 8.24
C THR A 39 -10.39 -4.59 7.42
N LEU A 40 -10.18 -5.88 7.70
CA LEU A 40 -9.38 -6.76 6.88
C LEU A 40 -10.30 -7.54 5.92
N VAL A 41 -10.06 -7.37 4.62
CA VAL A 41 -10.79 -8.06 3.55
C VAL A 41 -9.87 -9.00 2.78
N MET A 42 -10.41 -10.12 2.32
CA MET A 42 -9.67 -11.07 1.49
C MET A 42 -10.55 -11.78 0.47
N GLY A 43 -9.92 -12.30 -0.59
CA GLY A 43 -10.52 -13.23 -1.54
C GLY A 43 -10.98 -12.60 -2.86
N ASN A 44 -11.50 -13.44 -3.75
CA ASN A 44 -11.99 -13.05 -5.07
C ASN A 44 -13.37 -13.70 -5.30
N PRO A 45 -14.48 -12.97 -5.16
CA PRO A 45 -14.59 -11.56 -4.72
C PRO A 45 -14.33 -11.38 -3.22
N MET A 46 -13.92 -10.18 -2.83
CA MET A 46 -13.54 -9.85 -1.45
C MET A 46 -14.68 -10.09 -0.44
N ARG A 47 -14.30 -10.55 0.75
CA ARG A 47 -15.17 -10.65 1.93
C ARG A 47 -14.47 -10.04 3.13
N VAL A 48 -15.25 -9.45 4.04
CA VAL A 48 -14.75 -9.02 5.35
C VAL A 48 -14.44 -10.26 6.18
N VAL A 49 -13.20 -10.35 6.65
CA VAL A 49 -12.73 -11.47 7.49
C VAL A 49 -12.86 -11.11 8.96
N ARG A 50 -12.39 -9.91 9.32
CA ARG A 50 -12.36 -9.40 10.69
C ARG A 50 -12.03 -7.91 10.70
N GLU A 51 -12.16 -7.29 11.86
CA GLU A 51 -11.58 -5.98 12.15
C GLU A 51 -10.04 -6.07 12.18
N CYS A 52 -9.38 -4.98 11.78
CA CYS A 52 -7.94 -4.78 11.88
C CYS A 52 -7.54 -4.71 13.35
N THR A 53 -6.55 -5.52 13.73
CA THR A 53 -5.91 -5.51 15.03
C THR A 53 -4.90 -4.37 15.10
N GLU A 54 -4.41 -4.06 16.31
CA GLU A 54 -3.34 -3.08 16.49
C GLU A 54 -2.08 -3.47 15.69
N LYS A 55 -1.74 -4.76 15.64
CA LYS A 55 -0.63 -5.26 14.85
C LYS A 55 -0.79 -4.99 13.35
N ASP A 56 -2.02 -5.05 12.84
CA ASP A 56 -2.30 -4.70 11.43
C ASP A 56 -2.08 -3.19 11.19
N ARG A 57 -2.47 -2.33 12.15
CA ARG A 57 -2.25 -0.88 12.07
C ARG A 57 -0.77 -0.52 12.14
N GLU A 58 -0.03 -1.13 13.05
CA GLU A 58 1.43 -1.02 13.13
C GLU A 58 2.09 -1.41 11.80
N TRP A 59 1.62 -2.52 11.20
CA TRP A 59 2.12 -2.99 9.92
C TRP A 59 1.85 -2.02 8.77
N ILE A 60 0.65 -1.44 8.70
CA ILE A 60 0.28 -0.41 7.71
C ILE A 60 1.27 0.77 7.80
N VAL A 61 1.48 1.30 9.01
CA VAL A 61 2.37 2.45 9.24
C VAL A 61 3.82 2.10 8.93
N HIS A 62 4.28 0.93 9.38
CA HIS A 62 5.64 0.47 9.12
C HIS A 62 5.91 0.32 7.63
N SER A 63 4.94 -0.23 6.88
CA SER A 63 5.05 -0.47 5.44
C SER A 63 5.34 0.82 4.67
N TRP A 64 4.45 1.82 4.75
CA TRP A 64 4.64 3.05 3.97
C TRP A 64 5.88 3.84 4.42
N ARG A 65 6.18 3.88 5.72
CA ARG A 65 7.38 4.56 6.24
C ARG A 65 8.66 3.95 5.66
N SER A 66 8.71 2.62 5.58
CA SER A 66 9.85 1.90 5.02
C SER A 66 10.03 2.22 3.54
N TYR A 67 8.94 2.28 2.76
CA TYR A 67 8.99 2.66 1.35
C TYR A 67 9.43 4.11 1.15
N VAL A 68 8.92 5.07 1.94
CA VAL A 68 9.34 6.47 1.87
C VAL A 68 10.83 6.62 2.18
N LYS A 69 11.32 5.95 3.22
CA LYS A 69 12.75 5.95 3.56
C LYS A 69 13.59 5.42 2.40
N ARG A 70 13.23 4.25 1.86
CA ARG A 70 13.95 3.64 0.74
C ARG A 70 13.93 4.51 -0.51
N ALA A 71 12.77 5.09 -0.86
CA ALA A 71 12.66 5.97 -2.01
C ALA A 71 13.63 7.16 -1.91
N ARG A 72 13.75 7.79 -0.72
CA ARG A 72 14.72 8.86 -0.47
C ARG A 72 16.16 8.40 -0.68
N GLU A 73 16.53 7.26 -0.11
CA GLU A 73 17.88 6.69 -0.26
C GLU A 73 18.26 6.44 -1.73
N TYR A 74 17.31 5.97 -2.56
CA TYR A 74 17.55 5.74 -3.99
C TYR A 74 17.64 7.05 -4.78
N LEU A 75 16.75 8.02 -4.52
CA LEU A 75 16.80 9.34 -5.16
C LEU A 75 18.13 10.07 -4.87
N GLU A 76 18.60 10.02 -3.63
CA GLU A 76 19.90 10.60 -3.25
C GLU A 76 21.07 9.93 -3.99
N ARG A 77 21.04 8.60 -4.12
CA ARG A 77 22.04 7.82 -4.86
C ARG A 77 22.05 8.15 -6.34
N ASP A 78 20.88 8.25 -6.97
CA ASP A 78 20.77 8.58 -8.39
C ASP A 78 21.27 10.00 -8.67
N HIS A 79 20.86 10.97 -7.86
CA HIS A 79 21.37 12.34 -7.98
C HIS A 79 22.89 12.44 -7.77
N ALA A 80 23.46 11.61 -6.89
CA ALA A 80 24.92 11.55 -6.71
C ALA A 80 25.63 10.95 -7.92
N ARG A 81 25.05 9.94 -8.58
CA ARG A 81 25.57 9.34 -9.81
C ARG A 81 25.52 10.30 -11.00
N GLU A 82 24.48 11.12 -11.11
CA GLU A 82 24.36 12.14 -12.16
C GLU A 82 25.41 13.23 -11.99
N ARG A 83 25.55 13.81 -10.80
CA ARG A 83 26.59 14.83 -10.50
C ARG A 83 28.03 14.34 -10.70
N GLY A 84 28.27 13.04 -10.53
CA GLY A 84 29.58 12.43 -10.81
C GLY A 84 29.89 12.37 -12.30
N ARG A 85 28.89 12.04 -13.13
CA ARG A 85 29.04 11.94 -14.60
C ARG A 85 29.24 13.29 -15.28
N ASP A 86 28.66 14.36 -14.74
CA ASP A 86 28.83 15.72 -15.29
C ASP A 86 30.22 16.32 -15.00
N ARG A 87 30.97 15.76 -14.04
CA ARG A 87 32.35 16.21 -13.72
C ARG A 87 33.43 15.52 -14.57
N GLU A 88 33.07 14.45 -15.28
CA GLU A 88 33.98 13.68 -16.15
C GLU A 88 33.84 14.04 -17.64
N ARG A 89 32.97 15.00 -17.99
CA ARG A 89 32.83 15.60 -19.33
C ARG A 89 33.43 17.00 -19.35
#